data_AF-A0A940HKM6-F1
#
_entry.id   AF-A0A940HKM6-F1
#
_cell.length_a   1.000
_cell.length_b   1.000
_cell.length_c   1.000
_cell.angle_alpha   90.00
_cell.angle_beta   90.00
_cell.angle_gamma   90.00
#
_symmetry.space_group_name_H-M   'P 1'
#
loop_
_entity.id
_entity.type
_entity.pdbx_description
1 polymer ?
#
loop_
_entity_poly.entity_id
_entity_poly.type
_entity_poly.pdbx_seq_one_letter_code
_entity_poly.pdbx_strand_id
1 'polypeptide(L)'
;MMDLNILPECFVDTNLIETLVPPVRGYNHQMGCGTVSRKMQKNLSDSFALGIIDKDKKELDYLKEFDEVVVRGSLCLHKHKKKHHYIIQIQPAIERFMIHCAQCCGISLE
;
A
#
# COMPACT_ATOMS: atom_id res chain seq x y z
N MET A 1 -19.96 2.26 6.66
CA MET A 1 -19.23 0.98 6.78
C MET A 1 -17.75 1.31 6.54
N MET A 2 -16.79 0.82 7.32
CA MET A 2 -15.36 1.07 7.05
C MET A 2 -14.88 0.14 5.95
N ASP A 3 -13.92 0.58 5.13
CA ASP A 3 -13.32 -0.24 4.07
C ASP A 3 -12.21 -1.11 4.65
N LEU A 4 -12.62 -2.13 5.43
CA LEU A 4 -11.73 -2.95 6.26
C LEU A 4 -10.73 -3.82 5.49
N ASN A 5 -10.94 -3.95 4.18
CA ASN A 5 -10.13 -4.77 3.28
C ASN A 5 -8.97 -4.00 2.65
N ILE A 6 -8.85 -2.69 2.89
CA ILE A 6 -7.77 -1.84 2.38
C ILE A 6 -6.88 -1.45 3.56
N LEU A 7 -5.59 -1.81 3.50
CA LEU A 7 -4.65 -1.78 4.62
C LEU A 7 -3.40 -0.95 4.28
N PRO A 8 -3.45 0.39 4.44
CA PRO A 8 -2.26 1.25 4.35
C PRO A 8 -1.34 1.09 5.57
N GLU A 9 -0.02 1.19 5.36
CA GLU A 9 1.06 0.91 6.33
C GLU A 9 1.41 2.08 7.29
N CYS A 10 1.12 3.32 6.90
CA CYS A 10 1.50 4.53 7.64
C CYS A 10 0.40 5.62 7.58
N PHE A 11 0.51 6.64 8.44
CA PHE A 11 -0.38 7.81 8.43
C PHE A 11 -0.30 8.58 7.10
N VAL A 12 0.90 8.72 6.52
CA VAL A 12 1.08 9.40 5.23
C VAL A 12 0.39 8.62 4.12
N ASP A 13 0.57 7.29 4.08
CA ASP A 13 -0.11 6.41 3.13
C ASP A 13 -1.62 6.51 3.27
N THR A 14 -2.10 6.47 4.51
CA THR A 14 -3.53 6.55 4.80
C THR A 14 -4.09 7.87 4.29
N ASN A 15 -3.45 8.99 4.65
CA ASN A 15 -3.88 10.32 4.22
C ASN A 15 -3.84 10.48 2.69
N LEU A 16 -2.80 9.97 2.04
CA LEU A 16 -2.70 10.04 0.58
C LEU A 16 -3.83 9.27 -0.08
N ILE A 17 -4.07 8.02 0.34
CA ILE A 17 -5.08 7.18 -0.29
C ILE A 17 -6.48 7.70 0.03
N GLU A 18 -6.74 8.20 1.25
CA GLU A 18 -8.01 8.85 1.58
C GLU A 18 -8.25 10.14 0.77
N THR A 19 -7.19 10.84 0.40
CA THR A 19 -7.28 12.02 -0.48
C THR A 19 -7.57 11.63 -1.93
N LEU A 20 -6.89 10.60 -2.45
CA LEU A 20 -7.03 10.15 -3.85
C LEU A 20 -8.33 9.38 -4.09
N VAL A 21 -8.72 8.55 -3.12
CA VAL A 21 -9.90 7.68 -3.16
C VAL A 21 -10.58 7.78 -1.78
N PRO A 22 -11.53 8.70 -1.58
CA PRO A 22 -12.17 8.88 -0.29
C PRO A 22 -12.95 7.63 0.16
N PRO A 23 -12.67 7.06 1.34
CA PRO A 23 -13.44 5.95 1.88
C PRO A 23 -14.79 6.43 2.43
N VAL A 24 -15.70 5.49 2.67
CA VAL A 24 -17.01 5.79 3.28
C VAL A 24 -16.89 6.31 4.73
N ARG A 25 -15.84 5.89 5.45
CA ARG A 25 -15.56 6.34 6.82
C ARG A 25 -14.06 6.39 7.14
N GLY A 26 -13.27 5.49 6.56
CA GLY A 26 -11.84 5.36 6.81
C GLY A 26 -11.32 4.01 6.34
N TYR A 27 -10.02 3.92 6.11
CA TYR A 27 -9.33 2.68 5.80
C TYR A 27 -8.85 1.92 7.05
N ASN A 28 -8.49 0.65 6.87
CA ASN A 28 -7.95 -0.18 7.94
C ASN A 28 -6.45 0.07 8.13
N HIS A 29 -6.12 1.29 8.57
CA HIS A 29 -4.76 1.72 8.84
C HIS A 29 -4.01 0.71 9.74
N GLN A 30 -2.79 0.39 9.34
CA GLN A 30 -1.89 -0.53 10.04
C GLN A 30 -0.64 0.22 10.47
N MET A 31 0.02 -0.24 11.55
CA MET A 31 1.29 0.35 12.01
C MET A 31 2.47 -0.47 11.47
N GLY A 32 2.79 -0.31 10.19
CA GLY A 32 3.90 -1.02 9.53
C GLY A 32 3.47 -2.20 8.64
N CYS A 33 4.27 -2.52 7.62
CA CYS A 33 4.07 -3.58 6.64
C CYS A 33 3.94 -4.97 7.28
N GLY A 34 4.64 -5.20 8.40
CA GLY A 34 4.50 -6.42 9.19
C GLY A 34 3.09 -6.61 9.79
N THR A 35 2.42 -5.51 10.14
CA THR A 35 1.03 -5.58 10.65
C THR A 35 0.03 -5.72 9.50
N VAL A 36 0.27 -5.07 8.35
CA VAL A 36 -0.47 -5.30 7.09
C VAL A 36 -0.47 -6.79 6.73
N SER A 37 0.71 -7.39 6.61
CA SER A 37 0.84 -8.80 6.22
C SER A 37 0.17 -9.74 7.21
N ARG A 38 0.30 -9.49 8.52
CA ARG A 38 -0.36 -10.28 9.56
C ARG A 38 -1.87 -10.19 9.47
N LYS A 39 -2.42 -8.98 9.25
CA LYS A 39 -3.86 -8.75 9.16
C LYS A 39 -4.44 -9.43 7.92
N MET A 40 -3.76 -9.29 6.77
CA MET A 40 -4.13 -10.00 5.54
C MET A 40 -4.13 -11.51 5.75
N GLN A 41 -3.09 -12.08 6.36
CA GLN A 41 -2.97 -13.52 6.54
C GLN A 41 -3.92 -14.11 7.58
N LYS A 42 -4.22 -13.39 8.67
CA LYS A 42 -5.01 -13.92 9.80
C LYS A 42 -6.47 -13.55 9.74
N ASN A 43 -6.78 -12.28 9.45
CA ASN A 43 -8.14 -11.75 9.55
C ASN A 43 -8.86 -11.73 8.20
N LEU A 44 -8.11 -11.70 7.10
CA LEU A 44 -8.64 -11.64 5.74
C LEU A 44 -8.22 -12.86 4.91
N SER A 45 -7.82 -13.97 5.55
CA SER A 45 -7.21 -15.14 4.91
C SER A 45 -7.96 -15.67 3.68
N ASP A 46 -9.28 -15.61 3.73
CA ASP A 46 -10.23 -16.13 2.74
C ASP A 46 -11.10 -15.02 2.14
N SER A 47 -10.69 -13.76 2.36
CA SER A 47 -11.37 -12.56 1.91
C SER A 47 -10.50 -11.79 0.92
N PHE A 48 -11.09 -10.84 0.22
CA PHE A 48 -10.31 -9.86 -0.51
C PHE A 48 -9.50 -8.99 0.46
N ALA A 49 -8.24 -8.73 0.13
CA ALA A 49 -7.39 -7.81 0.88
C ALA A 49 -6.41 -7.05 -0.04
N LEU A 50 -6.28 -5.74 0.17
CA LEU A 50 -5.31 -4.88 -0.50
C LEU A 50 -4.40 -4.22 0.53
N GLY A 51 -3.12 -4.61 0.54
CA GLY A 51 -2.09 -3.92 1.30
C GLY A 51 -1.51 -2.76 0.47
N ILE A 52 -1.25 -1.63 1.11
CA ILE A 52 -0.52 -0.50 0.51
C ILE A 52 0.68 -0.26 1.42
N ILE A 53 1.87 -0.53 0.90
CA ILE A 53 3.11 -0.55 1.67
C ILE A 53 4.20 0.27 0.97
N ASP A 54 5.11 0.83 1.76
CA ASP A 54 6.32 1.44 1.23
C ASP A 54 7.38 0.34 0.99
N LYS A 55 8.25 0.57 0.01
CA LYS A 55 9.41 -0.29 -0.23
C LYS A 55 10.51 0.02 0.77
N ASP A 56 10.27 -0.36 2.02
CA ASP A 56 11.27 -0.30 3.07
C ASP A 56 12.38 -1.33 2.86
N LYS A 57 13.53 -1.09 3.50
CA LYS A 57 14.72 -1.96 3.42
C LYS A 57 14.48 -3.39 3.94
N LYS A 58 13.39 -3.63 4.67
CA LYS A 58 13.01 -4.96 5.17
C LYS A 58 12.04 -5.59 4.20
N GLU A 59 12.55 -6.54 3.43
CA GLU A 59 11.72 -7.34 2.54
C GLU A 59 10.69 -8.15 3.35
N LEU A 60 9.43 -8.01 2.99
CA LEU A 60 8.31 -8.66 3.67
C LEU A 60 8.23 -10.12 3.21
N ASP A 61 8.43 -11.09 4.10
CA ASP A 61 8.43 -12.52 3.74
C ASP A 61 7.15 -12.95 2.99
N TYR A 62 6.01 -12.37 3.36
CA TYR A 62 4.74 -12.67 2.73
C TYR A 62 4.71 -12.28 1.24
N LEU A 63 5.51 -11.30 0.80
CA LEU A 63 5.60 -10.87 -0.59
C LEU A 63 6.16 -11.97 -1.51
N LYS A 64 6.89 -12.95 -0.97
CA LYS A 64 7.40 -14.13 -1.71
C LYS A 64 6.27 -15.01 -2.27
N GLU A 65 5.07 -14.92 -1.68
CA GLU A 65 3.87 -15.61 -2.13
C GLU A 65 3.12 -14.88 -3.26
N PHE A 66 3.64 -13.73 -3.70
CA PHE A 66 3.05 -12.89 -4.73
C PHE A 66 3.89 -12.91 -6.00
N ASP A 67 3.22 -12.68 -7.12
CA ASP A 67 3.84 -12.38 -8.40
C ASP A 67 3.70 -10.88 -8.66
N GLU A 68 4.75 -10.29 -9.22
CA GLU A 68 4.72 -8.93 -9.74
C GLU A 68 3.91 -8.89 -11.03
N VAL A 69 2.85 -8.08 -11.05
CA VAL A 69 1.92 -8.00 -12.19
C VAL A 69 2.18 -6.75 -13.01
N VAL A 70 2.44 -5.61 -12.35
CA VAL A 70 2.63 -4.33 -13.00
C VAL A 70 3.69 -3.52 -12.26
N VAL A 71 4.66 -2.99 -12.99
CA VAL A 71 5.58 -1.96 -12.49
C VAL A 71 5.45 -0.73 -13.36
N ARG A 72 5.19 0.42 -12.72
CA ARG A 72 5.15 1.73 -13.38
C ARG A 72 5.81 2.78 -12.49
N GLY A 73 7.06 3.10 -12.81
CA GLY A 73 7.84 4.11 -12.09
C GLY A 73 7.98 3.77 -10.61
N SER A 74 7.34 4.56 -9.77
CA SER A 74 7.33 4.40 -8.31
C SER A 74 6.30 3.41 -7.77
N LEU A 75 5.42 2.85 -8.62
CA LEU A 75 4.35 1.96 -8.18
C LEU A 75 4.55 0.55 -8.72
N CYS A 76 4.42 -0.43 -7.83
CA CYS A 76 4.40 -1.85 -8.17
C CYS A 76 3.11 -2.50 -7.65
N LEU A 77 2.46 -3.29 -8.48
CA LEU A 77 1.32 -4.12 -8.10
C LEU A 77 1.73 -5.59 -8.06
N HIS A 78 1.58 -6.18 -6.88
CA HIS A 78 1.78 -7.60 -6.64
C HIS A 78 0.42 -8.29 -6.44
N LYS A 79 0.27 -9.50 -7.00
CA LYS A 79 -0.90 -10.35 -6.84
C LYS A 79 -0.50 -11.68 -6.22
N HIS A 80 -1.22 -12.11 -5.20
CA HIS A 80 -0.94 -13.39 -4.56
C HIS A 80 -1.24 -14.55 -5.53
N LYS A 81 -0.36 -15.57 -5.52
CA LYS A 81 -0.46 -16.77 -6.37
C LYS A 81 -1.75 -17.58 -6.23
N LYS A 82 -2.47 -17.44 -5.11
CA LYS A 82 -3.59 -18.33 -4.74
C LYS A 82 -4.79 -17.58 -4.15
N LYS A 83 -4.54 -16.53 -3.38
CA LYS A 83 -5.58 -15.77 -2.65
C LYS A 83 -5.99 -14.51 -3.40
N HIS A 84 -7.15 -13.95 -3.07
CA HIS A 84 -7.58 -12.62 -3.54
C HIS A 84 -6.88 -11.50 -2.77
N HIS A 85 -5.57 -11.63 -2.60
CA HIS A 85 -4.72 -10.67 -1.90
C HIS A 85 -3.87 -9.92 -2.91
N TYR A 86 -3.74 -8.62 -2.70
CA TYR A 86 -3.00 -7.71 -3.55
C TYR A 86 -2.15 -6.80 -2.68
N ILE A 87 -0.97 -6.42 -3.19
CA ILE A 87 -0.10 -5.45 -2.54
C ILE A 87 0.28 -4.39 -3.56
N ILE A 88 -0.01 -3.13 -3.24
CA ILE A 88 0.58 -1.97 -3.94
C ILE A 88 1.81 -1.56 -3.14
N GLN A 89 2.97 -1.65 -3.78
CA GLN A 89 4.23 -1.21 -3.19
C GLN A 89 4.66 0.12 -3.84
N ILE A 90 4.99 1.10 -3.00
CA ILE A 90 5.44 2.43 -3.42
C ILE A 90 6.96 2.52 -3.17
N GLN A 91 7.75 2.89 -4.18
CA GLN A 91 9.20 3.07 -4.06
C GLN A 91 9.65 4.46 -4.55
N PRO A 92 10.64 5.11 -3.91
CA PRO A 92 11.43 4.62 -2.76
C PRO A 92 10.73 4.74 -1.40
N ALA A 93 9.99 5.81 -1.16
CA ALA A 93 9.11 6.02 0.01
C ALA A 93 8.05 7.03 -0.43
N ILE A 94 6.86 7.00 0.18
CA ILE A 94 5.74 7.85 -0.25
C ILE A 94 6.07 9.35 -0.23
N GLU A 95 6.86 9.80 0.74
CA GLU A 95 7.29 11.20 0.86
C GLU A 95 8.14 11.65 -0.34
N ARG A 96 9.12 10.81 -0.72
CA ARG A 96 9.97 11.06 -1.88
C ARG A 96 9.19 10.99 -3.19
N PHE A 97 8.21 10.10 -3.25
CA PHE A 97 7.28 10.03 -4.37
C PHE A 97 6.48 11.33 -4.51
N MET A 98 5.93 11.86 -3.41
CA MET A 98 5.19 13.13 -3.43
C MET A 98 6.08 14.30 -3.87
N ILE A 99 7.31 14.40 -3.36
CA ILE A 99 8.27 15.43 -3.78
C ILE A 99 8.57 15.31 -5.28
N HIS A 100 8.79 14.09 -5.77
CA HIS A 100 9.03 13.86 -7.20
C HIS A 100 7.83 14.28 -8.05
N CYS A 101 6.61 13.95 -7.64
CA CYS A 101 5.38 14.39 -8.32
C CYS A 101 5.25 15.92 -8.35
N ALA A 102 5.51 16.60 -7.22
CA ALA A 102 5.46 18.05 -7.16
C ALA A 102 6.45 18.70 -8.14
N GLN A 103 7.69 18.19 -8.19
CA GLN A 103 8.71 18.64 -9.15
C GLN A 103 8.27 18.43 -10.61
N CYS A 104 7.71 17.26 -10.94
CA CYS A 104 7.18 16.99 -12.29
C CYS A 104 6.03 17.93 -12.68
N CYS A 105 5.27 18.43 -11.71
CA CYS A 105 4.21 19.40 -11.92
C CYS A 105 4.67 20.87 -11.86
N GLY A 106 5.97 21.13 -11.63
CA GLY A 106 6.50 22.49 -11.47
C GLY A 106 6.02 23.19 -10.19
N ILE A 107 5.64 22.42 -9.16
CA ILE A 107 5.19 22.93 -7.86
C ILE A 107 6.40 22.98 -6.91
N SER A 108 6.67 24.16 -6.35
CA SER A 108 7.64 24.32 -5.26
C SER A 108 6.99 23.93 -3.94
N LEU A 109 7.66 23.08 -3.16
CA LEU A 109 7.28 22.73 -1.79
C LEU A 109 8.19 23.42 -0.74
N GLU A 110 9.02 24.37 -1.18
CA GLU A 110 9.81 25.29 -0.35
C GLU A 110 9.00 26.53 0.06
#